data_AF-A0A1A2ZY00-F1
#
_entry.id   AF-A0A1A2ZY00-F1
#
_cell.length_a   1.000
_cell.length_b   1.000
_cell.length_c   1.000
_cell.angle_alpha   90.00
_cell.angle_beta   90.00
_cell.angle_gamma   90.00
#
_symmetry.space_group_name_H-M   'P 1'
#
loop_
_entity.id
_entity.type
_entity.pdbx_description
1 polymer ?
#
loop_
_entity_poly.entity_id
_entity_poly.type
_entity_poly.pdbx_seq_one_letter_code
_entity_poly.pdbx_strand_id
1 'polypeptide(L)' 'MGRGRAKAKQTKVARELKYSSPQTDFQRLQRELSGTGADESSDLDDSDGPGPDNSWDENDDWRR' A
#
# COMPACT_ATOMS: atom_id res chain seq x y z
N MET A 1 10.21 11.66 -37.85
CA MET A 1 11.43 11.86 -37.02
C MET A 1 11.16 12.22 -35.53
N GLY A 2 9.95 12.03 -34.96
CA GLY A 2 9.65 12.50 -33.59
C GLY A 2 9.37 11.44 -32.51
N ARG A 3 9.15 10.18 -32.87
CA ARG A 3 8.68 9.16 -31.90
C ARG A 3 9.73 8.70 -30.87
N GLY A 4 10.99 8.59 -31.26
CA GLY A 4 12.06 8.11 -30.35
C GLY A 4 12.29 9.02 -29.15
N ARG A 5 12.25 10.35 -29.37
CA ARG A 5 12.42 11.36 -28.30
C ARG A 5 11.23 11.37 -27.35
N ALA A 6 10.01 11.28 -27.88
CA ALA A 6 8.80 11.20 -27.06
C ALA A 6 8.81 9.92 -26.20
N LYS A 7 9.14 8.76 -26.78
CA LYS A 7 9.26 7.49 -26.05
C LYS A 7 10.31 7.58 -24.93
N ALA A 8 11.49 8.14 -25.21
CA ALA A 8 12.52 8.31 -24.20
C ALA A 8 12.07 9.20 -23.03
N LYS A 9 11.39 10.32 -23.32
CA LYS A 9 10.81 11.19 -22.28
C LYS A 9 9.77 10.45 -21.43
N GLN A 10 8.87 9.71 -22.05
CA GLN A 10 7.85 8.94 -21.34
C GLN A 10 8.46 7.84 -20.45
N THR A 11 9.45 7.11 -20.93
CA THR A 11 10.14 6.08 -20.12
C THR A 11 10.86 6.69 -18.92
N LYS A 12 11.46 7.88 -19.08
CA LYS A 12 12.07 8.61 -17.96
C LYS A 12 11.03 8.99 -16.91
N VAL A 13 9.93 9.62 -17.31
CA VAL A 13 8.84 10.01 -16.40
C VAL A 13 8.23 8.80 -15.70
N ALA A 14 7.97 7.72 -16.44
CA ALA A 14 7.42 6.49 -15.86
C ALA A 14 8.37 5.86 -14.83
N ARG A 15 9.69 5.90 -15.07
CA ARG A 15 10.69 5.42 -14.12
C ARG A 15 10.71 6.31 -12.87
N GLU A 16 10.69 7.63 -13.04
CA GLU A 16 10.60 8.56 -11.92
C GLU A 16 9.35 8.29 -11.08
N LEU A 17 8.18 8.10 -11.70
CA LEU A 17 6.95 7.78 -10.98
C LEU A 17 7.00 6.41 -10.28
N LYS A 18 7.57 5.39 -10.94
CA LYS A 18 7.64 4.02 -10.38
C LYS A 18 8.58 3.92 -9.18
N TYR A 19 9.68 4.66 -9.21
CA TYR A 19 10.75 4.56 -8.21
C TYR A 19 10.89 5.81 -7.33
N SER A 20 10.04 6.82 -7.51
CA SER A 20 9.91 7.92 -6.56
C SER A 20 9.20 7.39 -5.33
N SER A 21 9.96 7.17 -4.26
CA SER A 21 9.35 7.04 -2.94
C SER A 21 8.74 8.39 -2.57
N PRO A 22 7.45 8.46 -2.23
CA PRO A 22 6.90 9.65 -1.60
C PRO A 22 7.74 9.98 -0.36
N GLN A 23 8.09 11.25 -0.16
CA GLN A 23 8.65 11.70 1.10
C GLN A 23 7.50 11.75 2.11
N THR A 24 7.38 10.69 2.91
CA THR A 24 6.38 10.63 3.99
C THR A 24 6.89 11.38 5.21
N ASP A 25 6.09 12.30 5.74
CA ASP A 25 6.38 12.95 7.01
C ASP A 25 6.10 11.97 8.17
N PHE A 26 7.16 11.33 8.66
CA PHE A 26 7.09 10.39 9.77
C PHE A 26 6.57 11.01 11.07
N GLN A 27 6.80 12.32 11.29
CA GLN A 27 6.32 13.01 12.49
C GLN A 27 4.80 13.16 12.47
N ARG A 28 4.23 13.44 11.30
CA ARG A 28 2.78 13.48 11.11
C ARG A 28 2.16 12.10 11.28
N LEU A 29 2.73 11.08 10.64
CA LEU A 29 2.24 9.70 10.73
C LEU A 29 2.25 9.18 12.18
N GLN A 30 3.33 9.46 12.93
CA GLN A 30 3.43 9.08 14.34
C GLN A 30 2.34 9.75 15.18
N ARG A 31 2.05 11.04 14.96
CA ARG A 31 0.97 11.75 15.66
C ARG A 31 -0.39 11.12 15.38
N GLU A 32 -0.69 10.82 14.11
CA GLU A 32 -1.95 10.18 13.72
C GLU A 32 -2.10 8.81 14.40
N LEU A 33 -1.10 7.94 14.34
CA LEU A 33 -1.08 6.64 15.02
C LEU A 33 -1.23 6.74 16.54
N SER A 34 -0.54 7.70 17.17
CA SER A 34 -0.63 7.90 18.62
C SER A 34 -1.95 8.50 19.07
N GLY A 35 -2.64 9.23 18.17
CA GLY A 35 -3.91 9.91 18.46
C GLY A 35 -5.14 9.04 18.21
N THR A 36 -5.06 8.05 17.31
CA THR A 36 -6.19 7.17 16.97
C THR A 36 -6.20 5.83 17.72
N GLY A 37 -5.10 5.44 18.36
CA GLY A 37 -5.00 4.13 19.05
C GLY A 37 -5.86 3.97 20.31
N ALA A 38 -6.33 5.06 20.91
CA ALA A 38 -7.08 5.02 22.17
C ALA A 38 -8.61 5.06 22.01
N ASP A 39 -9.15 5.49 20.85
CA ASP A 39 -10.59 5.72 20.67
C ASP A 39 -11.25 4.74 19.69
N GLU A 40 -10.50 4.21 18.71
CA GLU A 40 -11.03 3.29 17.67
C GLU A 40 -10.78 1.79 17.98
N SER A 41 -10.17 1.45 19.11
CA SER A 41 -9.92 0.05 19.51
C SER A 41 -11.07 -0.57 20.31
N SER A 42 -12.08 0.22 20.71
CA SER A 42 -13.25 -0.27 21.46
C SER A 42 -14.39 -0.81 20.59
N ASP A 43 -14.41 -0.52 19.29
CA ASP A 43 -15.55 -0.84 18.41
C ASP A 43 -15.30 -2.04 17.47
N LEU A 44 -14.13 -2.69 17.55
CA LEU A 44 -13.79 -3.85 16.70
C LEU A 44 -13.86 -5.21 17.41
N ASP A 45 -14.28 -5.25 18.68
CA ASP A 45 -14.35 -6.49 19.49
C ASP A 45 -15.77 -7.12 19.56
N ASP A 46 -16.71 -6.68 18.73
CA ASP A 46 -18.08 -7.25 18.67
C ASP A 46 -18.49 -7.65 17.24
N SER A 47 -17.67 -8.48 16.58
CA SER A 47 -18.10 -9.17 15.36
C SER A 47 -17.57 -10.60 15.36
N ASP A 48 -18.32 -11.49 16.01
CA ASP A 48 -18.28 -12.94 15.85
C ASP A 48 -18.35 -13.35 14.36
N GLY A 49 -17.19 -13.46 13.71
CA GLY A 49 -17.04 -13.96 12.35
C GLY A 49 -15.79 -14.84 12.25
N PRO A 50 -15.84 -16.00 11.56
CA PRO A 50 -14.70 -16.91 11.46
C PRO A 50 -13.48 -16.17 10.90
N GLY A 51 -12.35 -16.32 11.59
CA GLY A 51 -11.14 -15.54 11.36
C GLY A 51 -10.54 -15.70 9.95
N PRO A 52 -9.59 -14.82 9.58
CA PRO A 52 -8.94 -14.81 8.27
C PRO A 52 -7.88 -15.92 8.15
N ASP A 53 -8.21 -17.15 8.53
CA ASP A 53 -7.32 -18.31 8.42
C ASP A 53 -7.28 -18.93 7.02
N ASN A 54 -8.15 -18.51 6.10
CA ASN A 54 -8.27 -19.15 4.76
C ASN A 54 -7.83 -18.30 3.57
N SER A 55 -7.43 -17.04 3.74
CA SER A 55 -7.06 -16.18 2.60
C SER A 55 -5.62 -16.39 2.10
N TRP A 56 -4.77 -17.00 2.92
CA TRP A 56 -3.34 -17.17 2.61
C TRP A 56 -3.03 -18.54 1.98
N ASP A 57 -3.83 -19.57 2.27
CA ASP A 57 -3.67 -20.92 1.70
C ASP A 57 -4.04 -20.98 0.20
N GLU A 58 -4.99 -20.17 -0.26
CA GLU A 58 -5.45 -20.18 -1.66
C GLU A 58 -4.44 -19.58 -2.64
N ASN A 59 -3.39 -18.94 -2.12
CA ASN A 59 -2.26 -18.42 -2.90
C ASN A 59 -1.14 -19.46 -3.13
N ASP A 60 -1.30 -20.73 -2.74
CA ASP A 60 -0.34 -21.79 -3.11
C ASP A 60 -0.86 -22.72 -4.21
N ASP A 61 -2.15 -22.65 -4.56
CA ASP A 61 -2.77 -23.52 -5.58
C ASP A 61 -2.30 -23.20 -7.02
N TRP A 62 -1.86 -21.97 -7.31
CA TRP A 62 -1.34 -21.58 -8.63
C TRP A 62 0.12 -21.98 -8.88
N ARG A 63 0.80 -22.55 -7.88
CA ARG A 63 2.20 -23.00 -7.98
C ARG A 63 2.36 -24.49 -8.28
N ARG A 64 1.25 -25.25 -8.36
CA ARG A 64 1.28 -26.70 -8.55
C ARG A 64 1.38 -27.12 -10.02
#